data_AF-A0A521D2U9-F1
#
_entry.id   AF-A0A521D2U9-F1
#
_cell.length_a   1.000
_cell.length_b   1.000
_cell.length_c   1.000
_cell.angle_alpha   90.00
_cell.angle_beta   90.00
_cell.angle_gamma   90.00
#
_symmetry.space_group_name_H-M   'P 1'
#
loop_
_entity.id
_entity.type
_entity.pdbx_description
1 polymer ?
#
loop_
_entity_poly.entity_id
_entity_poly.type
_entity_poly.pdbx_seq_one_letter_code
_entity_poly.pdbx_strand_id
1 'polypeptide(L)'
;MSSVIGILNKQAVALAADSAVTISRRDNRKIFNTANKIFTLSKYHPVGVMVYNSASFMGTPWEIIIKMYRDQLKNKSFKTVKAYQEDFFKYLRSNNFFSDREEEDGELTDFFIFWMNVLVEEVLKDHRNLLLNPTEENKEKFLNRFAEMVTKFTKNVNGRELCTDFKNYTQRSFSAYTKDIFDQCLQWIFDPLELELKDSLKSKLRKFLFYQTTTKDFYRNYTGLIFVGYGDKEIYPQLIPVHVSFVLDEKLRAFVDVDNQAQISSKNSAAIRPFAQTDVINTVLSGIDPELDSFYTDNFMKFLQKYNRLVAKTIEDQSQELADAILGLNLEKVVKEYIDENFKIRRENYINPLMSAVGSLSKEDLAEMAESLIYLTYLKRRITFKEESVGGPVDVALITKGDGFIWIKRKHYFDPKLNHHFFKNYLE
;
A
#
# COMPACT_ATOMS: atom_id res chain seq x y z
N MET A 1 4.76 -10.53 -0.55
CA MET A 1 3.86 -9.90 0.46
C MET A 1 4.51 -10.04 1.83
N SER A 2 4.07 -9.26 2.81
CA SER A 2 4.68 -9.11 4.13
C SER A 2 3.58 -8.82 5.15
N SER A 3 3.86 -8.95 6.44
CA SER A 3 3.06 -8.36 7.51
C SER A 3 3.98 -7.56 8.43
N VAL A 4 3.64 -6.30 8.66
CA VAL A 4 4.37 -5.38 9.54
C VAL A 4 3.35 -4.66 10.40
N ILE A 5 3.64 -4.43 11.68
CA ILE A 5 2.73 -3.77 12.61
C ILE A 5 3.47 -2.77 13.49
N GLY A 6 2.84 -1.61 13.72
CA GLY A 6 3.19 -0.70 14.79
C GLY A 6 2.06 -0.61 15.82
N ILE A 7 2.37 -0.85 17.09
CA ILE A 7 1.46 -0.65 18.22
C ILE A 7 2.02 0.48 19.08
N LEU A 8 1.23 1.52 19.30
CA LEU A 8 1.64 2.72 20.01
C LEU A 8 0.73 2.90 21.22
N ASN A 9 1.30 3.29 22.36
CA ASN A 9 0.55 3.91 23.45
C ASN A 9 1.36 5.06 24.06
N LYS A 10 0.93 5.59 25.21
CA LYS A 10 1.60 6.72 25.88
C LYS A 10 3.01 6.40 26.40
N GLN A 11 3.36 5.12 26.56
CA GLN A 11 4.65 4.68 27.11
C GLN A 11 5.68 4.39 26.01
N ALA A 12 5.26 3.72 24.93
CA ALA A 12 6.18 3.18 23.93
C ALA A 12 5.52 2.95 22.57
N VAL A 13 6.37 2.60 21.60
CA VAL A 13 5.98 1.94 20.36
C VAL A 13 6.58 0.54 20.34
N ALA A 14 5.75 -0.48 20.10
CA ALA A 14 6.21 -1.81 19.71
C ALA A 14 6.08 -1.98 18.19
N LEU A 15 7.13 -2.49 17.57
CA LEU A 15 7.22 -2.79 16.15
C LEU A 15 7.44 -4.28 15.99
N ALA A 16 6.68 -4.91 15.08
CA ALA A 16 6.93 -6.31 14.72
C ALA A 16 6.79 -6.52 13.21
N ALA A 17 7.61 -7.42 12.68
CA ALA A 17 7.59 -7.77 11.26
C ALA A 17 8.01 -9.22 11.03
N ASP A 18 7.38 -9.85 10.04
CA ASP A 18 7.79 -11.17 9.56
C ASP A 18 9.03 -11.09 8.67
N SER A 19 9.67 -12.22 8.39
CA SER A 19 10.90 -12.28 7.62
C SER A 19 10.71 -12.75 6.17
N ALA A 20 9.48 -13.03 5.73
CA ALA A 20 9.23 -13.52 4.39
C ALA A 20 9.39 -12.42 3.34
N VAL A 21 10.08 -12.73 2.24
CA VAL A 21 10.13 -11.94 1.02
C VAL A 21 9.89 -12.86 -0.15
N THR A 22 9.08 -12.41 -1.10
CA THR A 22 8.81 -13.17 -2.31
C THR A 22 9.56 -12.55 -3.48
N ILE A 23 10.42 -13.35 -4.11
CA ILE A 23 11.08 -12.99 -5.35
C ILE A 23 10.36 -13.73 -6.48
N SER A 24 9.81 -12.96 -7.41
CA SER A 24 9.22 -13.48 -8.63
C SER A 24 10.16 -13.18 -9.80
N ARG A 25 10.49 -14.18 -10.60
CA ARG A 25 11.20 -14.03 -11.88
C ARG A 25 10.45 -14.82 -12.94
N ARG A 26 9.87 -14.12 -13.91
CA ARG A 26 8.98 -14.71 -14.93
C ARG A 26 7.91 -15.59 -14.25
N ASP A 27 7.86 -16.87 -14.55
CA ASP A 27 6.88 -17.83 -14.03
C ASP A 27 7.29 -18.48 -12.70
N ASN A 28 8.51 -18.22 -12.21
CA ASN A 28 9.02 -18.82 -10.98
C ASN A 28 8.90 -17.85 -9.81
N ARG A 29 8.33 -18.35 -8.71
CA ARG A 29 8.16 -17.61 -7.47
C ARG A 29 8.87 -18.33 -6.35
N LYS A 30 9.74 -17.63 -5.63
CA LYS A 30 10.49 -18.19 -4.49
C LYS A 30 10.34 -17.30 -3.27
N ILE A 31 10.09 -17.92 -2.13
CA ILE A 31 9.96 -17.22 -0.84
C ILE A 31 11.23 -17.46 -0.03
N PHE A 32 11.78 -16.39 0.54
CA PHE A 32 12.92 -16.42 1.45
C PHE A 32 12.50 -15.85 2.80
N ASN A 33 13.02 -16.38 3.90
CA ASN A 33 12.64 -15.99 5.27
C ASN A 33 13.74 -15.17 5.97
N THR A 34 14.45 -14.32 5.23
CA THR A 34 15.64 -13.59 5.69
C THR A 34 15.53 -12.07 5.59
N ALA A 35 14.39 -11.54 5.15
CA ALA A 35 14.26 -10.10 4.92
C ALA A 35 14.21 -9.31 6.23
N ASN A 36 15.00 -8.23 6.30
CA ASN A 36 14.89 -7.23 7.36
C ASN A 36 13.86 -6.17 6.96
N LYS A 37 12.93 -5.87 7.87
CA LYS A 37 11.83 -4.94 7.60
C LYS A 37 11.70 -3.85 8.67
N ILE A 38 12.47 -3.95 9.74
CA ILE A 38 12.54 -2.94 10.79
C ILE A 38 14.00 -2.48 10.84
N PHE A 39 14.20 -1.17 10.89
CA PHE A 39 15.52 -0.56 10.93
C PHE A 39 15.56 0.54 11.98
N THR A 40 16.67 0.62 12.72
CA THR A 40 17.00 1.81 13.51
C THR A 40 17.31 2.95 12.53
N LEU A 41 16.54 4.04 12.55
CA LEU A 41 16.84 5.21 11.70
C LEU A 41 17.97 6.03 12.29
N SER A 42 17.97 6.21 13.62
CA SER A 42 19.07 6.80 14.39
C SER A 42 19.57 5.79 15.42
N LYS A 43 20.89 5.81 15.70
CA LYS A 43 21.48 5.10 16.84
C LYS A 43 21.35 5.88 18.15
N TYR A 44 21.12 7.19 18.09
CA TYR A 44 21.14 8.09 19.25
C TYR A 44 19.75 8.60 19.64
N HIS A 45 18.84 8.67 18.67
CA HIS A 45 17.51 9.23 18.85
C HIS A 45 16.43 8.15 18.73
N PRO A 46 15.31 8.28 19.45
CA PRO A 46 14.25 7.27 19.53
C PRO A 46 13.39 7.23 18.25
N VAL A 47 14.00 6.89 17.11
CA VAL A 47 13.34 6.83 15.80
C VAL A 47 13.76 5.59 15.02
N GLY A 48 12.76 4.84 14.55
CA GLY A 48 12.89 3.71 13.66
C GLY A 48 12.20 3.96 12.31
N VAL A 49 12.47 3.06 11.37
CA VAL A 49 11.75 2.98 10.10
C VAL A 49 11.42 1.53 9.79
N MET A 50 10.20 1.27 9.30
CA MET A 50 9.82 -0.04 8.78
C MET A 50 9.58 0.00 7.28
N VAL A 51 9.77 -1.12 6.61
CA VAL A 51 9.65 -1.28 5.15
C VAL A 51 8.70 -2.42 4.82
N TYR A 52 7.77 -2.21 3.91
CA TYR A 52 6.90 -3.26 3.37
C TYR A 52 6.64 -3.11 1.86
N ASN A 53 6.09 -4.17 1.28
CA ASN A 53 5.84 -4.35 -0.15
C ASN A 53 7.12 -4.57 -0.97
N SER A 54 7.73 -3.52 -1.54
CA SER A 54 9.03 -3.61 -2.22
C SER A 54 10.20 -3.44 -1.24
N ALA A 55 11.30 -4.16 -1.45
CA ALA A 55 12.52 -4.08 -0.65
C ALA A 55 13.60 -3.18 -1.28
N SER A 56 13.37 -2.70 -2.50
CA SER A 56 14.26 -1.83 -3.26
C SER A 56 13.53 -0.60 -3.79
N PHE A 57 14.31 0.42 -4.10
CA PHE A 57 13.90 1.66 -4.72
C PHE A 57 14.92 2.02 -5.79
N MET A 58 14.46 2.12 -7.04
CA MET A 58 15.29 2.38 -8.22
C MET A 58 16.54 1.48 -8.24
N GLY A 59 16.35 0.16 -8.28
CA GLY A 59 17.46 -0.81 -8.24
C GLY A 59 18.18 -0.96 -6.88
N THR A 60 18.12 0.04 -6.00
CA THR A 60 18.89 0.08 -4.75
C THR A 60 18.10 -0.47 -3.55
N PRO A 61 18.63 -1.43 -2.78
CA PRO A 61 17.96 -1.94 -1.57
C PRO A 61 17.75 -0.87 -0.48
N TRP A 62 16.55 -0.83 0.12
CA TRP A 62 16.24 0.10 1.21
C TRP A 62 17.15 -0.05 2.42
N GLU A 63 17.57 -1.29 2.73
CA GLU A 63 18.51 -1.55 3.82
C GLU A 63 19.82 -0.77 3.63
N ILE A 64 20.32 -0.63 2.40
CA ILE A 64 21.54 0.13 2.10
C ILE A 64 21.27 1.62 2.29
N ILE A 65 20.22 2.14 1.66
CA ILE A 65 19.84 3.57 1.73
C ILE A 65 19.65 4.01 3.18
N ILE A 66 18.91 3.24 3.99
CA ILE A 66 18.62 3.57 5.39
C ILE A 66 19.90 3.57 6.22
N LYS A 67 20.82 2.62 6.00
CA LYS A 67 22.10 2.57 6.72
C LYS A 67 23.00 3.75 6.34
N MET A 68 23.11 4.07 5.04
CA MET A 68 23.89 5.22 4.58
C MET A 68 23.31 6.54 5.12
N TYR A 69 21.98 6.69 5.14
CA TYR A 69 21.33 7.84 5.77
C TYR A 69 21.65 7.92 7.27
N ARG A 70 21.56 6.82 8.01
CA ARG A 70 21.87 6.78 9.43
C ARG A 70 23.31 7.22 9.71
N ASP A 71 24.25 6.80 8.87
CA ASP A 71 25.66 7.19 8.97
C ASP A 71 25.87 8.68 8.67
N GLN A 72 25.09 9.27 7.75
CA GLN A 72 25.05 10.72 7.52
C GLN A 72 24.38 11.47 8.69
N LEU A 73 23.27 10.94 9.21
CA LEU A 73 22.47 11.55 10.26
C LEU A 73 23.28 11.72 11.55
N LYS A 74 24.14 10.75 11.87
CA LYS A 74 24.98 10.74 13.08
C LYS A 74 24.11 11.04 14.32
N ASN A 75 24.51 12.03 15.12
CA ASN A 75 23.82 12.48 16.32
C ASN A 75 22.84 13.65 16.07
N LYS A 76 22.56 14.03 14.81
CA LYS A 76 21.61 15.09 14.50
C LYS A 76 20.20 14.69 14.98
N SER A 77 19.55 15.60 15.70
CA SER A 77 18.18 15.42 16.19
C SER A 77 17.19 16.33 15.45
N PHE A 78 15.90 16.01 15.57
CA PHE A 78 14.83 16.90 15.13
C PHE A 78 13.70 16.97 16.12
N LYS A 79 12.95 18.08 16.05
CA LYS A 79 11.83 18.37 16.94
C LYS A 79 10.67 17.36 16.83
N THR A 80 10.48 16.74 15.68
CA THR A 80 9.35 15.83 15.38
C THR A 80 9.79 14.65 14.51
N VAL A 81 9.08 13.52 14.58
CA VAL A 81 9.27 12.38 13.64
C VAL A 81 9.09 12.83 12.19
N LYS A 82 8.14 13.73 11.93
CA LYS A 82 7.93 14.32 10.60
C LYS A 82 9.18 15.02 10.05
N ALA A 83 9.95 15.70 10.91
CA ALA A 83 11.19 16.35 10.46
C ALA A 83 12.30 15.33 10.12
N TYR A 84 12.36 14.18 10.80
CA TYR A 84 13.24 13.07 10.38
C TYR A 84 12.84 12.50 9.01
N GLN A 85 11.54 12.33 8.79
CA GLN A 85 10.99 11.89 7.50
C GLN A 85 11.36 12.89 6.39
N GLU A 86 11.13 14.19 6.60
CA GLU A 86 11.45 15.23 5.62
C GLU A 86 12.95 15.29 5.30
N ASP A 87 13.81 15.17 6.31
CA ASP A 87 15.27 15.13 6.12
C ASP A 87 15.71 13.87 5.36
N PHE A 88 15.07 12.72 5.60
CA PHE A 88 15.31 11.49 4.82
C PHE A 88 14.97 11.67 3.35
N PHE A 89 13.82 12.26 3.02
CA PHE A 89 13.48 12.54 1.62
C PHE A 89 14.36 13.63 0.99
N LYS A 90 14.88 14.56 1.79
CA LYS A 90 15.91 15.50 1.32
C LYS A 90 17.22 14.77 1.00
N TYR A 91 17.60 13.80 1.82
CA TYR A 91 18.77 12.95 1.59
C TYR A 91 18.64 12.11 0.31
N LEU A 92 17.47 11.54 0.03
CA LEU A 92 17.24 10.85 -1.26
C LEU A 92 17.51 11.80 -2.43
N ARG A 93 16.95 13.02 -2.40
CA ARG A 93 17.16 14.04 -3.45
C ARG A 93 18.63 14.42 -3.61
N SER A 94 19.37 14.61 -2.51
CA SER A 94 20.78 15.00 -2.58
C SER A 94 21.71 13.92 -3.13
N ASN A 95 21.24 12.67 -3.20
CA ASN A 95 21.99 11.54 -3.76
C ASN A 95 21.41 11.08 -5.09
N ASN A 96 20.71 11.97 -5.81
CA ASN A 96 20.03 11.66 -7.07
C ASN A 96 19.17 10.40 -6.97
N PHE A 97 18.50 10.23 -5.82
CA PHE A 97 17.63 9.09 -5.52
C PHE A 97 18.28 7.70 -5.59
N PHE A 98 19.61 7.62 -5.64
CA PHE A 98 20.34 6.38 -5.91
C PHE A 98 19.91 5.72 -7.22
N SER A 99 19.53 6.55 -8.20
CA SER A 99 19.07 6.11 -9.51
C SER A 99 19.84 6.76 -10.64
N ASP A 100 19.82 6.10 -11.80
CA ASP A 100 20.22 6.70 -13.06
C ASP A 100 19.07 6.68 -14.09
N ARG A 101 19.36 7.23 -15.28
CA ARG A 101 18.36 7.36 -16.34
C ARG A 101 17.88 6.00 -16.86
N GLU A 102 18.76 5.00 -16.91
CA GLU A 102 18.42 3.67 -17.41
C GLU A 102 17.44 2.97 -16.45
N GLU A 103 17.69 3.07 -15.15
CA GLU A 103 16.79 2.57 -14.11
C GLU A 103 15.43 3.30 -14.11
N GLU A 104 15.43 4.63 -14.26
CA GLU A 104 14.20 5.41 -14.40
C GLU A 104 13.38 4.99 -15.62
N ASP A 105 14.01 4.84 -16.78
CA ASP A 105 13.33 4.44 -18.01
C ASP A 105 12.80 3.01 -17.91
N GLY A 106 13.53 2.10 -17.26
CA GLY A 106 13.10 0.73 -16.99
C GLY A 106 11.85 0.65 -16.10
N GLU A 107 11.86 1.33 -14.96
CA GLU A 107 10.70 1.37 -14.03
C GLU A 107 9.46 2.00 -14.69
N LEU A 108 9.65 3.04 -15.51
CA LEU A 108 8.56 3.68 -16.26
C LEU A 108 8.02 2.79 -17.38
N THR A 109 8.89 2.05 -18.06
CA THR A 109 8.50 1.08 -19.09
C THR A 109 7.61 0.00 -18.48
N ASP A 110 8.04 -0.61 -17.39
CA ASP A 110 7.26 -1.63 -16.67
C ASP A 110 5.92 -1.05 -16.18
N PHE A 111 5.92 0.18 -15.67
CA PHE A 111 4.71 0.86 -15.23
C PHE A 111 3.73 1.13 -16.40
N PHE A 112 4.22 1.61 -17.54
CA PHE A 112 3.39 1.88 -18.71
C PHE A 112 2.82 0.59 -19.29
N ILE A 113 3.65 -0.46 -19.42
CA ILE A 113 3.23 -1.76 -19.92
C ILE A 113 2.14 -2.35 -19.04
N PHE A 114 2.33 -2.31 -17.71
CA PHE A 114 1.32 -2.77 -16.76
C PHE A 114 -0.03 -2.08 -17.01
N TRP A 115 -0.05 -0.75 -17.09
CA TRP A 115 -1.30 -0.01 -17.26
C TRP A 115 -1.95 -0.18 -18.62
N MET A 116 -1.15 -0.25 -19.69
CA MET A 116 -1.66 -0.55 -21.02
C MET A 116 -2.25 -1.97 -21.07
N ASN A 117 -1.59 -2.97 -20.46
CA ASN A 117 -2.12 -4.32 -20.36
C ASN A 117 -3.42 -4.39 -19.54
N VAL A 118 -3.53 -3.67 -18.42
CA VAL A 118 -4.79 -3.56 -17.66
C VAL A 118 -5.92 -3.03 -18.54
N LEU A 119 -5.66 -2.02 -19.37
CA LEU A 119 -6.66 -1.50 -20.31
C LEU A 119 -7.03 -2.52 -21.38
N VAL A 120 -6.06 -3.26 -21.92
CA VAL A 120 -6.30 -4.34 -22.90
C VAL A 120 -7.12 -5.46 -22.27
N GLU A 121 -6.76 -5.93 -21.08
CA GLU A 121 -7.46 -6.99 -20.35
C GLU A 121 -8.90 -6.61 -20.04
N GLU A 122 -9.15 -5.35 -19.64
CA GLU A 122 -10.50 -4.86 -19.36
C GLU A 122 -11.37 -4.84 -20.63
N VAL A 123 -10.79 -4.53 -21.80
CA VAL A 123 -11.51 -4.68 -23.08
C VAL A 123 -11.84 -6.15 -23.37
N LEU A 124 -10.91 -7.07 -23.09
CA LEU A 124 -11.04 -8.48 -23.44
C LEU A 124 -11.92 -9.29 -22.49
N LYS A 125 -12.20 -8.80 -21.27
CA LYS A 125 -12.95 -9.51 -20.23
C LYS A 125 -14.26 -10.14 -20.76
N ASP A 126 -15.03 -9.39 -21.56
CA ASP A 126 -16.28 -9.84 -22.17
C ASP A 126 -16.19 -9.95 -23.72
N HIS A 127 -15.02 -9.70 -24.30
CA HIS A 127 -14.83 -9.56 -25.75
C HIS A 127 -13.55 -10.23 -26.28
N ARG A 128 -13.18 -11.39 -25.73
CA ARG A 128 -11.96 -12.13 -26.14
C ARG A 128 -11.90 -12.41 -27.64
N ASN A 129 -13.06 -12.57 -28.28
CA ASN A 129 -13.18 -12.82 -29.72
C ASN A 129 -12.60 -11.69 -30.59
N LEU A 130 -12.46 -10.47 -30.06
CA LEU A 130 -11.91 -9.34 -30.81
C LEU A 130 -10.45 -9.54 -31.22
N LEU A 131 -9.65 -10.24 -30.40
CA LEU A 131 -8.26 -10.58 -30.72
C LEU A 131 -8.08 -12.01 -31.21
N LEU A 132 -8.97 -12.94 -30.83
CA LEU A 132 -8.91 -14.34 -31.31
C LEU A 132 -9.35 -14.49 -32.78
N ASN A 133 -10.10 -13.53 -33.31
CA ASN A 133 -10.50 -13.47 -34.72
C ASN A 133 -10.29 -12.03 -35.26
N PRO A 134 -9.06 -11.64 -35.62
CA PRO A 134 -8.68 -10.25 -35.88
C PRO A 134 -9.06 -9.80 -37.29
N THR A 135 -10.36 -9.82 -37.62
CA THR A 135 -10.88 -9.14 -38.81
C THR A 135 -10.74 -7.63 -38.66
N GLU A 136 -10.67 -6.87 -39.77
CA GLU A 136 -10.61 -5.40 -39.73
C GLU A 136 -11.75 -4.78 -38.90
N GLU A 137 -12.96 -5.35 -38.99
CA GLU A 137 -14.10 -4.94 -38.17
C GLU A 137 -13.86 -5.18 -36.67
N ASN A 138 -13.28 -6.31 -36.29
CA ASN A 138 -12.97 -6.62 -34.89
C ASN A 138 -11.82 -5.77 -34.36
N LYS A 139 -10.80 -5.48 -35.18
CA LYS A 139 -9.73 -4.52 -34.86
C LYS A 139 -10.31 -3.12 -34.59
N GLU A 140 -11.23 -2.65 -35.43
CA GLU A 140 -11.91 -1.36 -35.22
C GLU A 140 -12.76 -1.35 -33.95
N LYS A 141 -13.55 -2.40 -33.71
CA LYS A 141 -14.33 -2.57 -32.47
C LYS A 141 -13.44 -2.57 -31.22
N PHE A 142 -12.30 -3.25 -31.28
CA PHE A 142 -11.32 -3.25 -30.20
C PHE A 142 -10.80 -1.84 -29.92
N LEU A 143 -10.36 -1.12 -30.95
CA LEU A 143 -9.82 0.24 -30.81
C LEU A 143 -10.87 1.21 -30.23
N ASN A 144 -12.13 1.11 -30.65
CA ASN A 144 -13.22 1.93 -30.11
C ASN A 144 -13.45 1.65 -28.62
N ARG A 145 -13.52 0.37 -28.23
CA ARG A 145 -13.66 -0.03 -26.82
C ARG A 145 -12.45 0.35 -25.98
N PHE A 146 -11.25 0.18 -26.52
CA PHE A 146 -10.02 0.61 -25.86
C PHE A 146 -10.03 2.11 -25.61
N ALA A 147 -10.48 2.92 -26.58
CA ALA A 147 -10.64 4.36 -26.40
C ALA A 147 -11.67 4.73 -25.32
N GLU A 148 -12.77 3.99 -25.22
CA GLU A 148 -13.76 4.12 -24.14
C GLU A 148 -13.13 3.78 -22.78
N MET A 149 -12.37 2.69 -22.68
CA MET A 149 -11.68 2.30 -21.44
C MET A 149 -10.65 3.34 -21.02
N VAL A 150 -9.80 3.82 -21.93
CA VAL A 150 -8.86 4.92 -21.66
C VAL A 150 -9.59 6.14 -21.11
N THR A 151 -10.72 6.51 -21.72
CA THR A 151 -11.51 7.67 -21.29
C THR A 151 -12.11 7.46 -19.89
N LYS A 152 -12.69 6.28 -19.65
CA LYS A 152 -13.26 5.89 -18.35
C LYS A 152 -12.21 5.91 -17.24
N PHE A 153 -11.06 5.27 -17.47
CA PHE A 153 -9.97 5.21 -16.51
C PHE A 153 -9.36 6.59 -16.26
N THR A 154 -9.16 7.39 -17.33
CA THR A 154 -8.71 8.78 -17.18
C THR A 154 -9.64 9.58 -16.28
N LYS A 155 -10.96 9.44 -16.42
CA LYS A 155 -11.92 10.13 -15.55
C LYS A 155 -11.78 9.73 -14.08
N ASN A 156 -11.41 8.48 -13.79
CA ASN A 156 -11.23 7.98 -12.42
C ASN A 156 -9.98 8.51 -11.72
N VAL A 157 -8.96 8.92 -12.49
CA VAL A 157 -7.68 9.45 -11.96
C VAL A 157 -7.58 10.96 -12.07
N ASN A 158 -8.26 11.55 -13.05
CA ASN A 158 -8.32 13.00 -13.21
C ASN A 158 -9.05 13.64 -12.01
N GLY A 159 -8.43 14.66 -11.41
CA GLY A 159 -8.94 15.33 -10.21
C GLY A 159 -8.45 14.74 -8.89
N ARG A 160 -7.71 13.61 -8.91
CA ARG A 160 -6.97 13.16 -7.73
C ARG A 160 -5.86 14.15 -7.38
N GLU A 161 -5.51 14.20 -6.10
CA GLU A 161 -4.43 15.06 -5.64
C GLU A 161 -3.09 14.61 -6.25
N LEU A 162 -2.27 15.57 -6.68
CA LEU A 162 -0.93 15.29 -7.22
C LEU A 162 0.07 15.00 -6.08
N CYS A 163 1.03 14.12 -6.37
CA CYS A 163 2.22 13.96 -5.54
C CYS A 163 3.01 15.28 -5.48
N THR A 164 3.69 15.54 -4.36
CA THR A 164 4.27 16.86 -4.06
C THR A 164 5.21 17.37 -5.15
N ASP A 165 6.12 16.52 -5.63
CA ASP A 165 7.13 16.91 -6.63
C ASP A 165 6.53 17.11 -8.03
N PHE A 166 5.30 16.65 -8.25
CA PHE A 166 4.60 16.73 -9.54
C PHE A 166 3.58 17.88 -9.64
N LYS A 167 3.38 18.68 -8.58
CA LYS A 167 2.39 19.78 -8.59
C LYS A 167 2.59 20.79 -9.72
N ASN A 168 3.84 21.04 -10.10
CA ASN A 168 4.21 21.95 -11.20
C ASN A 168 4.63 21.20 -12.48
N TYR A 169 4.49 19.88 -12.52
CA TYR A 169 4.91 19.08 -13.67
C TYR A 169 3.79 19.03 -14.72
N THR A 170 4.13 19.40 -15.96
CA THR A 170 3.13 19.56 -17.02
C THR A 170 3.03 18.32 -17.92
N GLN A 171 1.87 18.13 -18.56
CA GLN A 171 1.70 17.09 -19.58
C GLN A 171 2.69 17.25 -20.74
N ARG A 172 3.11 18.48 -21.06
CA ARG A 172 4.10 18.76 -22.10
C ARG A 172 5.48 18.24 -21.70
N SER A 173 5.93 18.55 -20.48
CA SER A 173 7.21 18.06 -19.94
C SER A 173 7.21 16.54 -19.87
N PHE A 174 6.13 15.94 -19.34
CA PHE A 174 5.93 14.49 -19.30
C PHE A 174 6.04 13.87 -20.70
N SER A 175 5.28 14.39 -21.68
CA SER A 175 5.27 13.83 -23.03
C SER A 175 6.62 13.94 -23.73
N ALA A 176 7.39 15.00 -23.45
CA ALA A 176 8.75 15.14 -23.97
C ALA A 176 9.70 14.12 -23.34
N TYR A 177 9.66 13.96 -22.00
CA TYR A 177 10.51 13.04 -21.26
C TYR A 177 10.26 11.58 -21.61
N THR A 178 8.99 11.19 -21.74
CA THR A 178 8.56 9.80 -21.93
C THR A 178 8.29 9.48 -23.40
N LYS A 179 8.78 10.27 -24.34
CA LYS A 179 8.47 10.10 -25.78
C LYS A 179 8.86 8.71 -26.25
N ASP A 180 10.14 8.38 -26.11
CA ASP A 180 10.72 7.14 -26.62
C ASP A 180 10.19 5.93 -25.85
N ILE A 181 10.08 6.03 -24.52
CA ILE A 181 9.47 5.00 -23.66
C ILE A 181 8.05 4.66 -24.12
N PHE A 182 7.23 5.69 -24.34
CA PHE A 182 5.85 5.49 -24.75
C PHE A 182 5.76 4.84 -26.13
N ASP A 183 6.58 5.28 -27.09
CA ASP A 183 6.58 4.73 -28.44
C ASP A 183 7.06 3.26 -28.42
N GLN A 184 8.06 2.91 -27.61
CA GLN A 184 8.51 1.53 -27.40
C GLN A 184 7.42 0.66 -26.74
N CYS A 185 6.72 1.17 -25.72
CA CYS A 185 5.62 0.45 -25.08
C CYS A 185 4.48 0.18 -26.06
N LEU A 186 4.15 1.15 -26.93
CA LEU A 186 3.15 0.95 -27.97
C LEU A 186 3.55 -0.15 -28.94
N GLN A 187 4.81 -0.13 -29.40
CA GLN A 187 5.33 -1.16 -30.30
C GLN A 187 5.24 -2.55 -29.67
N TRP A 188 5.69 -2.69 -28.43
CA TRP A 188 5.66 -3.99 -27.74
C TRP A 188 4.22 -4.52 -27.58
N ILE A 189 3.26 -3.67 -27.22
CA ILE A 189 1.90 -4.14 -26.90
C ILE A 189 1.04 -4.31 -28.16
N PHE A 190 1.12 -3.38 -29.11
CA PHE A 190 0.16 -3.30 -30.21
C PHE A 190 0.70 -3.82 -31.55
N ASP A 191 2.01 -3.82 -31.80
CA ASP A 191 2.55 -4.36 -33.05
C ASP A 191 2.30 -5.87 -33.18
N PRO A 192 2.48 -6.71 -32.13
CA PRO A 192 2.12 -8.13 -32.21
C PRO A 192 0.63 -8.39 -32.43
N LEU A 193 -0.22 -7.40 -32.17
CA LEU A 193 -1.66 -7.46 -32.38
C LEU A 193 -2.07 -6.90 -33.75
N GLU A 194 -1.12 -6.39 -34.53
CA GLU A 194 -1.35 -5.68 -35.79
C GLU A 194 -2.37 -4.55 -35.64
N LEU A 195 -2.29 -3.81 -34.53
CA LEU A 195 -3.19 -2.70 -34.20
C LEU A 195 -2.47 -1.36 -34.28
N GLU A 196 -2.93 -0.47 -35.15
CA GLU A 196 -2.39 0.87 -35.24
C GLU A 196 -3.27 1.89 -34.48
N LEU A 197 -2.70 2.54 -33.47
CA LEU A 197 -3.39 3.57 -32.71
C LEU A 197 -3.33 4.92 -33.44
N LYS A 198 -4.50 5.50 -33.73
CA LYS A 198 -4.63 6.88 -34.21
C LYS A 198 -4.05 7.87 -33.19
N ASP A 199 -3.51 9.01 -33.66
CA ASP A 199 -2.88 10.02 -32.81
C ASP A 199 -3.81 10.58 -31.72
N SER A 200 -5.11 10.67 -32.01
CA SER A 200 -6.12 11.10 -31.03
C SER A 200 -6.22 10.14 -29.84
N LEU A 201 -6.07 8.83 -30.07
CA LEU A 201 -6.06 7.80 -29.04
C LEU A 201 -4.71 7.76 -28.31
N LYS A 202 -3.59 7.88 -29.03
CA LYS A 202 -2.26 8.03 -28.42
C LYS A 202 -2.23 9.20 -27.44
N SER A 203 -2.80 10.35 -27.82
CA SER A 203 -2.91 11.53 -26.96
C SER A 203 -3.76 11.28 -25.70
N LYS A 204 -4.91 10.62 -25.84
CA LYS A 204 -5.73 10.21 -24.68
C LYS A 204 -4.98 9.27 -23.75
N LEU A 205 -4.24 8.30 -24.30
CA LEU A 205 -3.45 7.35 -23.52
C LEU A 205 -2.26 8.03 -22.82
N ARG A 206 -1.55 8.94 -23.48
CA ARG A 206 -0.51 9.77 -22.83
C ARG A 206 -1.08 10.57 -21.66
N LYS A 207 -2.27 11.16 -21.84
CA LYS A 207 -2.97 11.90 -20.77
C LYS A 207 -3.36 10.98 -19.60
N PHE A 208 -3.86 9.79 -19.88
CA PHE A 208 -4.13 8.78 -18.87
C PHE A 208 -2.86 8.46 -18.05
N LEU A 209 -1.77 8.09 -18.74
CA LEU A 209 -0.49 7.74 -18.11
C LEU A 209 0.10 8.90 -17.31
N PHE A 210 -0.05 10.14 -17.76
CA PHE A 210 0.35 11.32 -17.00
C PHE A 210 -0.34 11.38 -15.63
N TYR A 211 -1.68 11.28 -15.59
CA TYR A 211 -2.40 11.30 -14.31
C TYR A 211 -2.07 10.09 -13.45
N GLN A 212 -1.95 8.92 -14.07
CA GLN A 212 -1.61 7.68 -13.39
C GLN A 212 -0.21 7.72 -12.75
N THR A 213 0.72 8.46 -13.37
CA THR A 213 2.09 8.63 -12.88
C THR A 213 2.18 9.70 -11.78
N THR A 214 1.42 10.79 -11.91
CA THR A 214 1.61 11.99 -11.08
C THR A 214 0.69 12.10 -9.86
N THR A 215 -0.43 11.39 -9.86
CA THR A 215 -1.42 11.45 -8.77
C THR A 215 -1.05 10.56 -7.59
N LYS A 216 -1.54 10.90 -6.40
CA LYS A 216 -1.49 10.06 -5.21
C LYS A 216 -2.46 8.90 -5.39
N ASP A 217 -1.92 7.69 -5.52
CA ASP A 217 -2.73 6.48 -5.52
C ASP A 217 -1.96 5.25 -5.02
N PHE A 218 -2.73 4.23 -4.66
CA PHE A 218 -2.27 3.03 -3.95
C PHE A 218 -1.90 1.86 -4.89
N TYR A 219 -1.62 2.10 -6.17
CA TYR A 219 -1.36 0.98 -7.08
C TYR A 219 -0.02 0.30 -6.82
N ARG A 220 0.02 -1.00 -7.15
CA ARG A 220 0.84 -2.08 -6.57
C ARG A 220 2.37 -1.90 -6.54
N ASN A 221 2.92 -0.90 -7.23
CA ASN A 221 4.36 -0.68 -7.32
C ASN A 221 4.80 0.46 -6.40
N TYR A 222 4.87 0.16 -5.10
CA TYR A 222 5.41 1.07 -4.11
C TYR A 222 6.14 0.32 -2.99
N THR A 223 7.05 1.02 -2.33
CA THR A 223 7.55 0.70 -1.00
C THR A 223 6.77 1.50 0.01
N GLY A 224 6.25 0.84 1.05
CA GLY A 224 5.79 1.54 2.23
C GLY A 224 6.94 1.76 3.21
N LEU A 225 7.31 3.03 3.44
CA LEU A 225 8.24 3.45 4.49
C LEU A 225 7.45 3.99 5.68
N ILE A 226 7.66 3.43 6.86
CA ILE A 226 6.93 3.82 8.08
C ILE A 226 7.90 4.44 9.06
N PHE A 227 7.91 5.77 9.15
CA PHE A 227 8.72 6.51 10.12
C PHE A 227 8.01 6.51 11.47
N VAL A 228 8.71 6.13 12.53
CA VAL A 228 8.06 5.90 13.82
C VAL A 228 8.98 6.19 15.00
N GLY A 229 8.45 6.80 16.05
CA GLY A 229 9.21 7.11 17.25
C GLY A 229 8.83 8.46 17.86
N TYR A 230 9.84 9.22 18.30
CA TYR A 230 9.69 10.52 18.94
C TYR A 230 10.69 11.53 18.37
N GLY A 231 10.26 12.76 18.14
CA GLY A 231 11.15 13.92 18.08
C GLY A 231 11.36 14.56 19.45
N ASP A 232 12.32 15.50 19.53
CA ASP A 232 12.73 16.14 20.78
C ASP A 232 11.55 16.76 21.55
N LYS A 233 10.61 17.38 20.82
CA LYS A 233 9.45 18.06 21.39
C LYS A 233 8.21 17.17 21.55
N GLU A 234 8.26 15.93 21.08
CA GLU A 234 7.13 14.99 21.14
C GLU A 234 7.25 14.15 22.41
N ILE A 235 6.32 14.34 23.35
CA ILE A 235 6.27 13.53 24.58
C ILE A 235 5.64 12.16 24.37
N TYR A 236 4.89 12.00 23.28
CA TYR A 236 4.21 10.76 22.89
C TYR A 236 4.61 10.38 21.46
N PRO A 237 4.55 9.09 21.11
CA PRO A 237 5.05 8.65 19.83
C PRO A 237 4.13 8.97 18.65
N GLN A 238 4.74 9.02 17.47
CA GLN A 238 4.07 9.16 16.19
C GLN A 238 4.52 8.07 15.21
N LEU A 239 3.61 7.65 14.33
CA LEU A 239 3.86 6.76 13.20
C LEU A 239 3.37 7.44 11.93
N ILE A 240 4.23 7.56 10.92
CA ILE A 240 3.99 8.24 9.64
C ILE A 240 4.32 7.27 8.49
N PRO A 241 3.32 6.65 7.87
CA PRO A 241 3.51 5.81 6.69
C PRO A 241 3.60 6.66 5.43
N VAL A 242 4.51 6.30 4.54
CA VAL A 242 4.78 6.98 3.27
C VAL A 242 4.87 5.94 2.17
N HIS A 243 4.11 6.14 1.11
CA HIS A 243 4.25 5.35 -0.11
C HIS A 243 5.28 6.02 -1.01
N VAL A 244 6.25 5.24 -1.45
CA VAL A 244 7.33 5.67 -2.36
C VAL A 244 7.36 4.72 -3.53
N SER A 245 7.16 5.22 -4.75
CA SER A 245 7.12 4.39 -5.95
C SER A 245 8.43 4.46 -6.73
N PHE A 246 8.62 5.52 -7.51
CA PHE A 246 9.73 5.67 -8.44
C PHE A 246 10.05 7.16 -8.64
N VAL A 247 11.12 7.41 -9.39
CA VAL A 247 11.55 8.73 -9.82
C VAL A 247 11.27 8.89 -11.30
N LEU A 248 10.88 10.10 -11.69
CA LEU A 248 10.69 10.49 -13.08
C LEU A 248 11.14 11.94 -13.22
N ASP A 249 12.08 12.22 -14.10
CA ASP A 249 12.49 13.60 -14.41
C ASP A 249 12.88 14.37 -13.13
N GLU A 250 13.72 13.72 -12.31
CA GLU A 250 14.18 14.20 -10.99
C GLU A 250 13.05 14.43 -9.97
N LYS A 251 11.82 13.95 -10.24
CA LYS A 251 10.66 14.12 -9.36
C LYS A 251 10.29 12.79 -8.71
N LEU A 252 10.17 12.82 -7.40
CA LEU A 252 9.82 11.63 -6.64
C LEU A 252 8.30 11.44 -6.59
N ARG A 253 7.85 10.23 -6.97
CA ARG A 253 6.48 9.80 -6.71
C ARG A 253 6.38 9.25 -5.28
N ALA A 254 6.05 10.13 -4.34
CA ALA A 254 5.80 9.76 -2.96
C ALA A 254 4.69 10.59 -2.29
N PHE A 255 3.97 9.97 -1.36
CA PHE A 255 2.94 10.64 -0.55
C PHE A 255 2.72 9.93 0.80
N VAL A 256 2.29 10.71 1.79
CA VAL A 256 1.92 10.20 3.12
C VAL A 256 0.57 9.50 3.04
N ASP A 257 0.47 8.31 3.61
CA ASP A 257 -0.79 7.62 3.84
C ASP A 257 -1.42 8.15 5.14
N VAL A 258 -2.28 9.15 4.97
CA VAL A 258 -2.90 9.89 6.09
C VAL A 258 -3.83 9.00 6.90
N ASP A 259 -4.53 8.06 6.25
CA ASP A 259 -5.53 7.21 6.89
C ASP A 259 -4.87 6.19 7.85
N ASN A 260 -3.65 5.76 7.53
CA ASN A 260 -2.87 4.84 8.37
C ASN A 260 -1.87 5.55 9.31
N GLN A 261 -1.87 6.88 9.35
CA GLN A 261 -1.08 7.62 10.32
C GLN A 261 -1.57 7.34 11.76
N ALA A 262 -0.66 7.43 12.73
CA ALA A 262 -1.02 7.43 14.14
C ALA A 262 -0.22 8.48 14.91
N GLN A 263 -0.91 9.21 15.78
CA GLN A 263 -0.30 10.11 16.74
C GLN A 263 -0.93 9.87 18.10
N ILE A 264 -0.11 9.48 19.08
CA ILE A 264 -0.55 9.34 20.45
C ILE A 264 -0.62 10.73 21.10
N SER A 265 -1.68 10.95 21.87
CA SER A 265 -1.92 12.21 22.57
C SER A 265 -2.69 11.97 23.85
N SER A 266 -2.99 13.03 24.59
CA SER A 266 -3.90 12.94 25.74
C SER A 266 -5.30 12.45 25.36
N LYS A 267 -5.74 12.69 24.12
CA LYS A 267 -7.08 12.30 23.61
C LYS A 267 -7.07 10.96 22.86
N ASN A 268 -5.90 10.51 22.40
CA ASN A 268 -5.73 9.25 21.69
C ASN A 268 -4.63 8.42 22.39
N SER A 269 -5.02 7.53 23.29
CA SER A 269 -4.09 6.81 24.18
C SER A 269 -3.38 5.64 23.53
N ALA A 270 -3.91 5.10 22.43
CA ALA A 270 -3.33 3.95 21.74
C ALA A 270 -3.63 3.95 20.24
N ALA A 271 -2.80 3.25 19.47
CA ALA A 271 -3.04 2.96 18.07
C ALA A 271 -2.44 1.59 17.71
N ILE A 272 -3.16 0.83 16.88
CA ILE A 272 -2.66 -0.39 16.25
C ILE A 272 -2.71 -0.16 14.74
N ARG A 273 -1.57 -0.30 14.07
CA ARG A 273 -1.42 -0.04 12.63
C ARG A 273 -0.74 -1.21 11.94
N PRO A 274 -1.51 -2.18 11.42
CA PRO A 274 -0.98 -3.23 10.57
C PRO A 274 -0.83 -2.74 9.12
N PHE A 275 0.20 -3.24 8.43
CA PHE A 275 0.53 -2.90 7.04
C PHE A 275 0.74 -4.16 6.20
N ALA A 276 0.60 -4.01 4.88
CA ALA A 276 0.59 -5.09 3.89
C ALA A 276 -0.52 -6.12 4.12
N GLN A 277 -0.23 -7.33 4.60
CA GLN A 277 -1.29 -8.31 4.91
C GLN A 277 -1.89 -8.03 6.30
N THR A 278 -3.12 -7.48 6.30
CA THR A 278 -3.80 -6.99 7.50
C THR A 278 -5.06 -7.75 7.87
N ASP A 279 -5.55 -8.69 7.04
CA ASP A 279 -6.82 -9.40 7.24
C ASP A 279 -6.89 -10.07 8.61
N VAL A 280 -5.87 -10.86 8.97
CA VAL A 280 -5.85 -11.62 10.24
C VAL A 280 -5.83 -10.70 11.44
N ILE A 281 -5.00 -9.66 11.38
CA ILE A 281 -4.89 -8.68 12.45
C ILE A 281 -6.23 -7.94 12.60
N ASN A 282 -6.82 -7.48 11.49
CA ASN A 282 -8.13 -6.82 11.48
C ASN A 282 -9.25 -7.72 12.02
N THR A 283 -9.18 -9.03 11.80
CA THR A 283 -10.12 -9.99 12.43
C THR A 283 -9.98 -9.96 13.95
N VAL A 284 -8.75 -10.03 14.47
CA VAL A 284 -8.51 -9.95 15.92
C VAL A 284 -8.97 -8.61 16.50
N LEU A 285 -8.72 -7.51 15.78
CA LEU A 285 -9.08 -6.16 16.24
C LEU A 285 -10.59 -5.91 16.23
N SER A 286 -11.30 -6.43 15.22
CA SER A 286 -12.68 -6.02 14.93
C SER A 286 -13.72 -7.13 15.14
N GLY A 287 -13.29 -8.34 15.47
CA GLY A 287 -14.13 -9.51 15.72
C GLY A 287 -14.63 -10.24 14.46
N ILE A 288 -14.38 -9.70 13.27
CA ILE A 288 -14.87 -10.27 11.99
C ILE A 288 -13.79 -10.18 10.90
N ASP A 289 -13.71 -11.21 10.06
CA ASP A 289 -12.84 -11.20 8.88
C ASP A 289 -13.36 -10.17 7.86
N PRO A 290 -12.52 -9.25 7.33
CA PRO A 290 -12.98 -8.21 6.40
C PRO A 290 -13.64 -8.74 5.12
N GLU A 291 -13.19 -9.91 4.63
CA GLU A 291 -13.77 -10.54 3.45
C GLU A 291 -15.20 -11.05 3.76
N LEU A 292 -15.37 -11.65 4.94
CA LEU A 292 -16.68 -12.10 5.41
C LEU A 292 -17.66 -10.94 5.63
N ASP A 293 -17.19 -9.82 6.18
CA ASP A 293 -17.98 -8.60 6.38
C ASP A 293 -18.49 -8.03 5.04
N SER A 294 -17.63 -8.03 4.02
CA SER A 294 -18.01 -7.67 2.64
C SER A 294 -19.04 -8.64 2.07
N PHE A 295 -18.87 -9.95 2.24
CA PHE A 295 -19.83 -10.94 1.75
C PHE A 295 -21.21 -10.79 2.40
N TYR A 296 -21.28 -10.51 3.70
CA TYR A 296 -22.56 -10.26 4.36
C TYR A 296 -23.26 -9.02 3.81
N THR A 297 -22.50 -7.95 3.57
CA THR A 297 -23.01 -6.71 2.95
C THR A 297 -23.56 -6.97 1.54
N ASP A 298 -22.80 -7.67 0.70
CA ASP A 298 -23.21 -7.99 -0.67
C ASP A 298 -24.44 -8.91 -0.69
N ASN A 299 -24.49 -9.89 0.21
CA ASN A 299 -25.62 -10.80 0.33
C ASN A 299 -26.87 -10.06 0.81
N PHE A 300 -26.73 -9.09 1.71
CA PHE A 300 -27.83 -8.24 2.16
C PHE A 300 -28.39 -7.39 1.00
N MET A 301 -27.52 -6.77 0.19
CA MET A 301 -27.94 -6.04 -1.01
C MET A 301 -28.71 -6.95 -1.99
N LYS A 302 -28.18 -8.14 -2.28
CA LYS A 302 -28.84 -9.13 -3.17
C LYS A 302 -30.17 -9.61 -2.60
N PHE A 303 -30.27 -9.77 -1.28
CA PHE A 303 -31.51 -10.15 -0.61
C PHE A 303 -32.58 -9.06 -0.78
N LEU A 304 -32.25 -7.79 -0.52
CA LEU A 304 -33.17 -6.67 -0.72
C LEU A 304 -33.65 -6.56 -2.17
N GLN A 305 -32.75 -6.72 -3.14
CA GLN A 305 -33.12 -6.73 -4.56
C GLN A 305 -34.12 -7.85 -4.90
N LYS A 306 -33.90 -9.06 -4.37
CA LYS A 306 -34.81 -10.20 -4.56
C LYS A 306 -36.16 -9.95 -3.87
N TYR A 307 -36.14 -9.38 -2.67
CA TYR A 307 -37.35 -9.02 -1.94
C TYR A 307 -38.18 -7.98 -2.69
N ASN A 308 -37.56 -6.89 -3.16
CA ASN A 308 -38.25 -5.87 -3.96
C ASN A 308 -38.86 -6.45 -5.24
N ARG A 309 -38.17 -7.38 -5.93
CA ARG A 309 -38.73 -8.07 -7.11
C ARG A 309 -39.94 -8.93 -6.75
N LEU A 310 -39.91 -9.62 -5.61
CA LEU A 310 -41.05 -10.42 -5.16
C LEU A 310 -42.28 -9.53 -4.87
N VAL A 311 -42.06 -8.42 -4.17
CA VAL A 311 -43.14 -7.45 -3.87
C VAL A 311 -43.67 -6.83 -5.16
N ALA A 312 -42.80 -6.37 -6.05
CA ALA A 312 -43.19 -5.80 -7.34
C ALA A 312 -44.05 -6.78 -8.16
N LYS A 313 -43.61 -8.05 -8.27
CA LYS A 313 -44.38 -9.10 -8.96
C LYS A 313 -45.75 -9.37 -8.34
N THR A 314 -45.92 -9.15 -7.04
CA THR A 314 -47.20 -9.39 -6.37
C THR A 314 -48.23 -8.29 -6.67
N ILE A 315 -47.77 -7.08 -7.03
CA ILE A 315 -48.63 -5.91 -7.26
C ILE A 315 -48.66 -5.46 -8.73
N GLU A 316 -47.84 -6.05 -9.60
CA GLU A 316 -47.71 -5.64 -11.01
C GLU A 316 -49.05 -5.65 -11.76
N ASP A 317 -49.88 -6.68 -11.51
CA ASP A 317 -51.23 -6.81 -12.08
C ASP A 317 -52.20 -5.70 -11.63
N GLN A 318 -51.92 -5.06 -10.49
CA GLN A 318 -52.77 -4.01 -9.91
C GLN A 318 -52.25 -2.61 -10.26
N SER A 319 -50.94 -2.43 -10.31
CA SER A 319 -50.30 -1.16 -10.67
C SER A 319 -48.85 -1.36 -11.10
N GLN A 320 -48.61 -1.24 -12.41
CA GLN A 320 -47.25 -1.25 -12.97
C GLN A 320 -46.39 -0.09 -12.42
N GLU A 321 -46.99 1.09 -12.23
CA GLU A 321 -46.30 2.27 -11.69
C GLU A 321 -45.74 2.02 -10.28
N LEU A 322 -46.52 1.38 -9.40
CA LEU A 322 -46.06 1.03 -8.07
C LEU A 322 -44.98 -0.06 -8.10
N ALA A 323 -45.11 -1.05 -8.99
CA ALA A 323 -44.09 -2.09 -9.16
C ALA A 323 -42.74 -1.47 -9.61
N ASP A 324 -42.77 -0.56 -10.59
CA ASP A 324 -41.58 0.14 -11.08
C ASP A 324 -40.97 1.04 -10.00
N ALA A 325 -41.79 1.72 -9.19
CA ALA A 325 -41.33 2.53 -8.07
C ALA A 325 -40.58 1.70 -7.01
N ILE A 326 -41.04 0.49 -6.70
CA ILE A 326 -40.38 -0.43 -5.76
C ILE A 326 -39.03 -0.93 -6.31
N LEU A 327 -38.98 -1.25 -7.60
CA LEU A 327 -37.74 -1.66 -8.27
C LEU A 327 -36.73 -0.51 -8.38
N GLY A 328 -37.22 0.73 -8.48
CA GLY A 328 -36.43 1.96 -8.53
C GLY A 328 -35.96 2.49 -7.18
N LEU A 329 -36.30 1.83 -6.06
CA LEU A 329 -35.84 2.25 -4.73
C LEU A 329 -34.31 2.24 -4.65
N ASN A 330 -33.75 3.32 -4.10
CA ASN A 330 -32.31 3.41 -3.88
C ASN A 330 -31.89 2.55 -2.68
N LEU A 331 -31.52 1.31 -2.96
CA LEU A 331 -31.05 0.35 -1.96
C LEU A 331 -29.68 0.69 -1.37
N GLU A 332 -28.84 1.48 -2.07
CA GLU A 332 -27.50 1.83 -1.59
C GLU A 332 -27.56 2.57 -0.26
N LYS A 333 -28.56 3.43 -0.09
CA LYS A 333 -28.77 4.18 1.16
C LYS A 333 -29.09 3.25 2.33
N VAL A 334 -29.96 2.26 2.10
CA VAL A 334 -30.37 1.28 3.13
C VAL A 334 -29.21 0.37 3.50
N VAL A 335 -28.46 -0.11 2.50
CA VAL A 335 -27.27 -0.93 2.74
C VAL A 335 -26.19 -0.13 3.48
N LYS A 336 -26.00 1.15 3.15
CA LYS A 336 -25.07 2.03 3.87
C LYS A 336 -25.45 2.18 5.34
N GLU A 337 -26.73 2.40 5.64
CA GLU A 337 -27.21 2.49 7.03
C GLU A 337 -26.96 1.18 7.80
N TYR A 338 -27.20 0.04 7.17
CA TYR A 338 -26.85 -1.27 7.73
C TYR A 338 -25.34 -1.41 8.02
N ILE A 339 -24.47 -0.97 7.11
CA ILE A 339 -23.01 -0.99 7.31
C ILE A 339 -22.63 -0.10 8.50
N ASP A 340 -23.16 1.13 8.55
CA ASP A 340 -22.83 2.11 9.59
C ASP A 340 -23.25 1.63 10.99
N GLU A 341 -24.43 1.02 11.13
CA GLU A 341 -24.90 0.44 12.40
C GLU A 341 -24.04 -0.76 12.84
N ASN A 342 -23.70 -1.68 11.93
CA ASN A 342 -22.81 -2.79 12.26
C ASN A 342 -21.42 -2.31 12.65
N PHE A 343 -20.89 -1.30 11.97
CA PHE A 343 -19.61 -0.70 12.33
C PHE A 343 -19.64 -0.05 13.71
N LYS A 344 -20.75 0.63 14.07
CA LYS A 344 -20.94 1.18 15.41
C LYS A 344 -20.91 0.10 16.49
N ILE A 345 -21.64 -1.00 16.30
CA ILE A 345 -21.64 -2.15 17.21
C ILE A 345 -20.22 -2.72 17.37
N ARG A 346 -19.51 -2.94 16.25
CA ARG A 346 -18.13 -3.44 16.27
C ARG A 346 -17.20 -2.50 17.02
N ARG A 347 -17.35 -1.20 16.79
CA ARG A 347 -16.53 -0.18 17.43
C ARG A 347 -16.75 -0.15 18.94
N GLU A 348 -18.00 -0.18 19.39
CA GLU A 348 -18.37 -0.12 20.80
C GLU A 348 -17.98 -1.39 21.57
N ASN A 349 -18.20 -2.57 20.99
CA ASN A 349 -18.05 -3.84 21.71
C ASN A 349 -16.69 -4.53 21.55
N TYR A 350 -15.94 -4.24 20.47
CA TYR A 350 -14.68 -4.94 20.17
C TYR A 350 -13.51 -3.98 20.08
N ILE A 351 -13.59 -2.95 19.24
CA ILE A 351 -12.45 -2.06 18.97
C ILE A 351 -12.15 -1.17 20.18
N ASN A 352 -13.13 -0.44 20.71
CA ASN A 352 -12.90 0.51 21.81
C ASN A 352 -12.39 -0.17 23.10
N PRO A 353 -12.94 -1.33 23.55
CA PRO A 353 -12.41 -2.03 24.72
C PRO A 353 -10.96 -2.47 24.51
N LEU A 354 -10.63 -3.02 23.34
CA LEU A 354 -9.26 -3.43 23.01
C LEU A 354 -8.31 -2.24 23.00
N MET A 355 -8.68 -1.14 22.36
CA MET A 355 -7.86 0.08 22.33
C MET A 355 -7.65 0.68 23.73
N SER A 356 -8.64 0.57 24.61
CA SER A 356 -8.53 1.00 26.01
C SER A 356 -7.53 0.14 26.79
N ALA A 357 -7.57 -1.19 26.57
CA ALA A 357 -6.60 -2.11 27.14
C ALA A 357 -5.17 -1.81 26.63
N VAL A 358 -4.98 -1.66 25.31
CA VAL A 358 -3.68 -1.31 24.70
C VAL A 358 -3.13 0.01 25.25
N GLY A 359 -4.00 0.99 25.51
CA GLY A 359 -3.65 2.26 26.13
C GLY A 359 -3.03 2.14 27.54
N SER A 360 -3.25 1.00 28.20
CA SER A 360 -2.80 0.71 29.57
C SER A 360 -1.69 -0.34 29.64
N LEU A 361 -1.35 -0.99 28.52
CA LEU A 361 -0.31 -2.01 28.47
C LEU A 361 1.07 -1.45 28.83
N SER A 362 1.87 -2.29 29.49
CA SER A 362 3.29 -2.05 29.68
C SER A 362 4.05 -2.12 28.35
N LYS A 363 5.29 -1.64 28.34
CA LYS A 363 6.13 -1.71 27.14
C LYS A 363 6.49 -3.15 26.76
N GLU A 364 6.59 -4.05 27.74
CA GLU A 364 6.81 -5.48 27.55
C GLU A 364 5.59 -6.15 26.92
N ASP A 365 4.39 -5.90 27.44
CA ASP A 365 3.14 -6.47 26.91
C ASP A 365 2.84 -5.98 25.49
N LEU A 366 3.20 -4.72 25.18
CA LEU A 366 3.09 -4.19 23.81
C LEU A 366 3.96 -4.98 22.82
N ALA A 367 5.18 -5.33 23.22
CA ALA A 367 6.09 -6.10 22.38
C ALA A 367 5.57 -7.53 22.16
N GLU A 368 5.08 -8.18 23.22
CA GLU A 368 4.47 -9.51 23.14
C GLU A 368 3.21 -9.52 22.26
N MET A 369 2.35 -8.50 22.40
CA MET A 369 1.16 -8.34 21.56
C MET A 369 1.54 -8.17 20.09
N ALA A 370 2.53 -7.33 19.78
CA ALA A 370 2.99 -7.10 18.42
C ALA A 370 3.55 -8.39 17.79
N GLU A 371 4.37 -9.14 18.54
CA GLU A 371 4.89 -10.43 18.10
C GLU A 371 3.75 -11.43 17.83
N SER A 372 2.81 -11.53 18.77
CA SER A 372 1.70 -12.47 18.71
C SER A 372 0.81 -12.23 17.50
N LEU A 373 0.51 -10.98 17.14
CA LEU A 373 -0.31 -10.64 15.98
C LEU A 373 0.36 -11.02 14.65
N ILE A 374 1.68 -10.82 14.53
CA ILE A 374 2.44 -11.27 13.36
C ILE A 374 2.49 -12.81 13.33
N TYR A 375 2.73 -13.45 14.48
CA TYR A 375 2.77 -14.90 14.59
C TYR A 375 1.43 -15.55 14.23
N LEU A 376 0.30 -15.01 14.69
CA LEU A 376 -1.04 -15.49 14.33
C LEU A 376 -1.29 -15.38 12.82
N THR A 377 -0.81 -14.31 12.20
CA THR A 377 -0.88 -14.12 10.75
C THR A 377 -0.09 -15.22 10.02
N TYR A 378 1.15 -15.47 10.43
CA TYR A 378 1.96 -16.58 9.93
C TYR A 378 1.25 -17.93 10.12
N LEU A 379 0.74 -18.20 11.33
CA LEU A 379 0.10 -19.47 11.68
C LEU A 379 -1.14 -19.72 10.80
N LYS A 380 -2.04 -18.73 10.65
CA LYS A 380 -3.23 -18.83 9.76
C LYS A 380 -2.81 -19.18 8.33
N ARG A 381 -1.74 -18.56 7.82
CA ARG A 381 -1.25 -18.85 6.46
C ARG A 381 -0.67 -20.26 6.34
N ARG A 382 0.15 -20.69 7.30
CA ARG A 382 0.77 -22.03 7.28
C ARG A 382 -0.25 -23.18 7.33
N ILE A 383 -1.34 -23.01 8.08
CA ILE A 383 -2.36 -24.07 8.24
C ILE A 383 -3.44 -24.05 7.14
N THR A 384 -3.51 -22.99 6.34
CA THR A 384 -4.45 -22.88 5.22
C THR A 384 -3.73 -23.08 3.90
N PHE A 385 -4.43 -23.45 2.82
CA PHE A 385 -3.84 -23.58 1.49
C PHE A 385 -3.53 -22.23 0.81
N LYS A 386 -3.50 -21.12 1.56
CA LYS A 386 -3.09 -19.79 1.04
C LYS A 386 -1.56 -19.73 1.01
N GLU A 387 -0.98 -19.03 0.04
CA GLU A 387 0.48 -18.88 -0.07
C GLU A 387 1.12 -18.43 1.25
N GLU A 388 2.20 -19.10 1.66
CA GLU A 388 3.06 -18.80 2.82
C GLU A 388 3.86 -17.50 2.63
N SER A 389 3.14 -16.42 2.37
CA SER A 389 3.67 -15.09 2.04
C SER A 389 3.98 -14.24 3.28
N VAL A 390 3.73 -14.79 4.47
CA VAL A 390 4.15 -14.27 5.79
C VAL A 390 4.82 -15.44 6.48
N GLY A 391 6.01 -15.25 7.06
CA GLY A 391 6.73 -16.35 7.71
C GLY A 391 8.15 -16.04 8.17
N GLY A 392 8.81 -17.08 8.66
CA GLY A 392 10.13 -16.99 9.28
C GLY A 392 10.09 -16.42 10.71
N PRO A 393 11.27 -16.12 11.29
CA PRO A 393 11.36 -15.48 12.60
C PRO A 393 10.66 -14.11 12.59
N VAL A 394 10.07 -13.74 13.71
CA VAL A 394 9.50 -12.40 13.92
C VAL A 394 10.57 -11.52 14.56
N ASP A 395 10.86 -10.39 13.93
CA ASP A 395 11.67 -9.34 14.54
C ASP A 395 10.75 -8.42 15.34
N VAL A 396 11.17 -8.07 16.54
CA VAL A 396 10.42 -7.23 17.48
C VAL A 396 11.34 -6.16 18.05
N ALA A 397 10.90 -4.91 17.98
CA ALA A 397 11.60 -3.78 18.56
C ALA A 397 10.66 -2.90 19.36
N LEU A 398 11.23 -2.21 20.35
CA LEU A 398 10.54 -1.25 21.19
C LEU A 398 11.22 0.11 21.05
N ILE A 399 10.43 1.18 20.95
CA ILE A 399 10.92 2.55 20.97
C ILE A 399 10.28 3.28 22.15
N THR A 400 11.09 3.74 23.09
CA THR A 400 10.64 4.62 24.18
C THR A 400 11.33 5.97 24.06
N LYS A 401 10.74 7.02 24.62
CA LYS A 401 11.35 8.35 24.61
C LYS A 401 12.69 8.38 25.38
N GLY A 402 12.78 7.62 26.47
CA GLY A 402 13.94 7.61 27.37
C GLY A 402 15.04 6.64 26.95
N ASP A 403 14.67 5.44 26.49
CA ASP A 403 15.63 4.36 26.23
C ASP A 403 16.06 4.28 24.75
N GLY A 404 15.42 5.05 23.86
CA GLY A 404 15.72 4.98 22.44
C GLY A 404 15.06 3.80 21.75
N PHE A 405 15.70 3.33 20.67
CA PHE A 405 15.29 2.14 19.94
C PHE A 405 15.99 0.91 20.52
N ILE A 406 15.23 -0.09 20.96
CA ILE A 406 15.73 -1.34 21.55
C ILE A 406 15.18 -2.53 20.77
N TRP A 407 16.05 -3.49 20.44
CA TRP A 407 15.64 -4.79 19.91
C TRP A 407 15.20 -5.70 21.05
N ILE A 408 13.97 -6.19 21.02
CA ILE A 408 13.44 -7.21 21.94
C ILE A 408 13.77 -8.60 21.40
N LYS A 409 13.56 -8.78 20.10
CA LYS A 409 13.87 -10.01 19.38
C LYS A 409 14.38 -9.65 18.00
N ARG A 410 15.57 -10.16 17.64
CA ARG A 410 16.19 -9.86 16.35
C ARG A 410 16.85 -11.11 15.79
N LYS A 411 16.51 -11.44 14.55
CA LYS A 411 17.26 -12.46 13.79
C LYS A 411 18.61 -11.90 13.35
N HIS A 412 19.61 -12.78 13.32
CA HIS A 412 20.92 -12.49 12.77
C HIS A 412 21.22 -13.49 11.66
N TYR A 413 21.79 -13.02 10.54
CA TYR A 413 22.28 -13.89 9.47
C TYR A 413 23.64 -14.55 9.83
N PHE A 414 24.17 -14.21 11.00
CA PHE A 414 25.45 -14.68 11.54
C PHE A 414 25.27 -15.10 13.00
N ASP A 415 26.18 -15.93 13.51
CA ASP A 415 26.22 -16.27 14.93
C ASP A 415 26.76 -15.07 15.74
N PRO A 416 25.98 -14.54 16.71
CA PRO A 416 26.43 -13.46 17.58
C PRO A 416 27.74 -13.76 18.32
N LYS A 417 27.96 -15.02 18.74
CA LYS A 417 29.14 -15.44 19.51
C LYS A 417 30.42 -15.39 18.68
N LEU A 418 30.33 -15.44 17.36
CA LEU A 418 31.49 -15.33 16.47
C LEU A 418 31.78 -13.88 16.08
N ASN A 419 30.84 -12.95 16.31
CA ASN A 419 30.89 -11.60 15.76
C ASN A 419 30.73 -10.52 16.85
N HIS A 420 31.41 -10.67 17.98
CA HIS A 420 31.37 -9.70 19.10
C HIS A 420 31.69 -8.26 18.67
N HIS A 421 32.60 -8.08 17.70
CA HIS A 421 32.97 -6.78 17.15
C HIS A 421 31.77 -6.03 16.54
N PHE A 422 30.81 -6.76 15.95
CA PHE A 422 29.59 -6.15 15.40
C PHE A 422 28.80 -5.48 16.51
N PHE A 423 28.56 -6.16 17.64
CA PHE A 423 27.76 -5.61 18.74
C PHE A 423 28.45 -4.43 19.41
N LYS A 424 29.78 -4.49 19.56
CA LYS A 424 30.56 -3.37 20.08
C LYS A 424 30.40 -2.12 19.20
N ASN A 425 30.67 -2.24 17.90
CA ASN A 425 30.61 -1.11 16.96
C ASN A 425 29.17 -0.69 16.59
N TYR A 426 28.17 -1.54 16.83
CA TYR A 426 26.78 -1.22 16.54
C TYR A 426 26.19 -0.29 17.61
N LEU A 427 26.60 -0.48 18.87
CA LEU A 427 26.10 0.26 20.04
C LEU A 427 27.00 1.42 20.48
N GLU A 428 28.30 1.37 20.17
CA GLU A 428 29.22 2.53 20.19
C GLU A 428 29.04 3.39 18.92
#